data_AF-A0A2X4UQM0-F1
#
_entry.id   AF-A0A2X4UQM0-F1
#
_cell.length_a   1.000
_cell.length_b   1.000
_cell.length_c   1.000
_cell.angle_alpha   90.00
_cell.angle_beta   90.00
_cell.angle_gamma   90.00
#
_symmetry.space_group_name_H-M   'P 1'
#
loop_
_entity.id
_entity.type
_entity.pdbx_description
1 polymer ?
#
loop_
_entity_poly.entity_id
_entity_poly.type
_entity_poly.pdbx_seq_one_letter_code
_entity_poly.pdbx_strand_id
1 'polypeptide(L)'
;MSKQILVTRSQYERFKQRAKQLKKQSNTLSLDDALQIVAKENKFGNWKAITNAYKLNQKLSIPTPNVSINFIHDEDIELSEDEEQDIKNERHQDLDDEIKLKVINNKKELAQLAIEFSIFEPTTTGLKKAFWTLPLLLEHTLNLQNFIFMNNRNKELMNMV
;
A
#
# COMPACT_ATOMS: atom_id res chain seq x y z
N MET A 1 -4.85 -18.30 4.29
CA MET A 1 -4.14 -17.49 3.28
C MET A 1 -2.64 -17.63 3.47
N SER A 2 -1.88 -17.91 2.40
CA SER A 2 -0.42 -18.10 2.48
C SER A 2 0.29 -16.77 2.69
N LYS A 3 1.09 -16.65 3.77
CA LYS A 3 1.91 -15.48 4.07
C LYS A 3 2.86 -15.21 2.90
N GLN A 4 2.75 -14.03 2.27
CA GLN A 4 3.62 -13.65 1.17
C GLN A 4 5.07 -13.55 1.66
N ILE A 5 5.99 -14.21 0.97
CA ILE A 5 7.41 -14.19 1.33
C ILE A 5 7.98 -12.84 0.90
N LEU A 6 8.39 -12.01 1.86
CA LEU A 6 9.03 -10.72 1.61
C LEU A 6 10.54 -10.87 1.52
N VAL A 7 11.17 -10.07 0.65
CA VAL A 7 12.64 -10.05 0.49
C VAL A 7 13.14 -8.67 0.89
N THR A 8 14.05 -8.61 1.85
CA THR A 8 14.71 -7.36 2.27
C THR A 8 15.79 -6.94 1.28
N ARG A 9 16.21 -5.67 1.32
CA ARG A 9 17.29 -5.15 0.48
C ARG A 9 18.59 -5.96 0.64
N SER A 10 18.94 -6.32 1.88
CA SER A 10 20.15 -7.09 2.16
C SER A 10 20.07 -8.52 1.61
N GLN A 11 18.89 -9.14 1.63
CA GLN A 11 18.68 -10.47 1.02
C GLN A 11 18.76 -10.39 -0.49
N TYR A 12 18.10 -9.39 -1.10
CA TYR A 12 18.12 -9.20 -2.55
C TYR A 12 19.54 -9.01 -3.10
N GLU A 13 20.36 -8.21 -2.43
CA GLU A 13 21.76 -8.02 -2.82
C GLU A 13 22.63 -9.25 -2.58
N ARG A 14 22.40 -10.00 -1.49
CA ARG A 14 23.07 -11.30 -1.26
C ARG A 14 22.77 -12.31 -2.37
N PHE A 15 21.51 -12.37 -2.84
CA PHE A 15 21.14 -13.26 -3.93
C PHE A 15 21.82 -12.88 -5.25
N LYS A 16 21.90 -11.59 -5.57
CA LYS A 16 22.67 -11.12 -6.74
C LYS A 16 24.16 -11.43 -6.64
N GLN A 17 24.75 -11.23 -5.47
CA GLN A 17 26.18 -11.52 -5.24
C GLN A 17 26.46 -13.02 -5.43
N ARG A 18 25.60 -13.88 -4.88
CA ARG A 18 25.68 -15.34 -5.04
C ARG A 18 25.56 -15.75 -6.51
N ALA A 19 24.62 -15.18 -7.26
CA ALA A 19 24.49 -15.46 -8.70
C ALA A 19 25.74 -15.03 -9.49
N LYS A 20 26.35 -13.88 -9.15
CA LYS A 20 27.62 -13.45 -9.74
C LYS A 20 28.78 -14.39 -9.40
N GLN A 21 28.82 -14.93 -8.18
CA GLN A 21 29.82 -15.92 -7.78
C GLN A 21 29.65 -17.23 -8.54
N LEU A 22 28.42 -17.73 -8.68
CA LEU A 22 28.12 -18.94 -9.44
C LEU A 22 28.54 -18.82 -10.91
N LYS A 23 28.28 -17.66 -11.53
CA LYS A 23 28.77 -17.35 -12.88
C LYS A 23 30.31 -17.40 -12.96
N LYS A 24 31.01 -16.84 -11.97
CA LYS A 24 32.49 -16.84 -11.95
C LYS A 24 33.06 -18.25 -11.76
N GLN A 25 32.39 -19.08 -10.98
CA GLN A 25 32.80 -20.47 -10.73
C GLN A 25 32.49 -21.38 -11.93
N SER A 26 31.51 -21.00 -12.74
CA SER A 26 31.00 -21.81 -13.84
C SER A 26 31.18 -21.06 -15.15
N ASN A 27 32.29 -21.31 -15.86
CA ASN A 27 32.60 -20.64 -17.13
C ASN A 27 31.54 -20.84 -18.24
N THR A 28 30.61 -21.78 -18.07
CA THR A 28 29.56 -22.13 -19.04
C THR A 28 28.18 -21.54 -18.72
N LEU A 29 27.96 -21.01 -17.51
CA LEU A 29 26.64 -20.53 -17.09
C LEU A 29 26.43 -19.05 -17.44
N SER A 30 25.26 -18.75 -18.01
CA SER A 30 24.80 -17.37 -18.15
C SER A 30 24.47 -16.78 -16.77
N LEU A 31 24.52 -15.44 -16.68
CA LEU A 31 24.08 -14.74 -15.47
C LEU A 31 22.59 -15.00 -15.19
N ASP A 32 21.77 -15.11 -16.24
CA ASP A 32 20.33 -15.35 -16.08
C ASP A 32 20.06 -16.73 -15.47
N ASP A 33 20.72 -17.77 -15.98
CA ASP A 33 20.64 -19.13 -15.43
C ASP A 33 21.09 -19.18 -13.96
N ALA A 34 22.18 -18.49 -13.63
CA ALA A 34 22.66 -18.39 -12.26
C ALA A 34 21.63 -17.72 -11.33
N LEU A 35 20.91 -16.70 -11.81
CA LEU A 35 19.82 -16.07 -11.05
C LEU A 35 18.63 -17.01 -10.86
N GLN A 36 18.28 -17.83 -11.86
CA GLN A 36 17.22 -18.84 -11.72
C GLN A 36 17.59 -19.93 -10.72
N ILE A 37 18.86 -20.37 -10.71
CA ILE A 37 19.37 -21.34 -9.74
C ILE A 37 19.24 -20.78 -8.32
N VAL A 38 19.75 -19.56 -8.08
CA VAL A 38 19.64 -18.92 -6.77
C VAL A 38 18.18 -18.73 -6.35
N ALA A 39 17.27 -18.45 -7.29
CA ALA A 39 15.86 -18.34 -6.97
C ALA A 39 15.28 -19.66 -6.44
N LYS A 40 15.54 -20.77 -7.15
CA LYS A 40 15.09 -22.11 -6.76
C LYS A 40 15.68 -22.54 -5.41
N GLU A 41 16.97 -22.26 -5.17
CA GLU A 41 17.63 -22.53 -3.88
C GLU A 41 16.94 -21.81 -2.70
N ASN A 42 16.40 -20.61 -2.93
CA ASN A 42 15.74 -19.80 -1.92
C ASN A 42 14.21 -20.01 -1.88
N LYS A 43 13.71 -21.12 -2.42
CA LYS A 43 12.27 -21.48 -2.47
C LYS A 43 11.41 -20.51 -3.28
N PHE A 44 12.01 -19.76 -4.20
CA PHE A 44 11.28 -18.97 -5.19
C PHE A 44 11.23 -19.73 -6.52
N GLY A 45 10.09 -19.67 -7.21
CA GLY A 45 9.96 -20.37 -8.50
C GLY A 45 10.87 -19.80 -9.60
N ASN A 46 11.13 -18.49 -9.59
CA ASN A 46 11.98 -17.81 -10.56
C ASN A 46 12.56 -16.50 -10.00
N TRP A 47 13.54 -15.93 -10.69
CA TRP A 47 14.14 -14.64 -10.28
C TRP A 47 13.13 -13.48 -10.27
N LYS A 48 12.11 -13.54 -11.13
CA LYS A 48 11.02 -12.56 -11.17
C LYS A 48 10.22 -12.56 -9.87
N ALA A 49 10.02 -13.72 -9.23
CA ALA A 49 9.33 -13.86 -7.96
C ALA A 49 10.12 -13.21 -6.81
N ILE A 50 11.45 -13.37 -6.78
CA ILE A 50 12.33 -12.64 -5.85
C ILE A 50 12.20 -11.14 -6.06
N THR A 51 12.26 -10.70 -7.32
CA THR A 51 12.17 -9.27 -7.67
C THR A 51 10.82 -8.69 -7.26
N ASN A 52 9.73 -9.43 -7.45
CA ASN A 52 8.39 -9.03 -7.02
C ASN A 52 8.28 -8.97 -5.50
N ALA A 53 8.81 -9.96 -4.78
CA ALA A 53 8.86 -9.98 -3.32
C ALA A 53 9.68 -8.81 -2.76
N TYR A 54 10.78 -8.44 -3.41
CA TYR A 54 11.59 -7.28 -3.05
C TYR A 54 10.85 -5.96 -3.30
N LYS A 55 10.20 -5.82 -4.47
CA LYS A 55 9.38 -4.63 -4.79
C LYS A 55 8.18 -4.49 -3.85
N LEU A 56 7.55 -5.60 -3.49
CA LEU A 56 6.46 -5.65 -2.54
C LEU A 56 6.91 -5.16 -1.16
N ASN A 57 8.03 -5.67 -0.67
CA ASN A 57 8.59 -5.24 0.61
C ASN A 57 8.96 -3.75 0.60
N GLN A 58 9.53 -3.23 -0.49
CA GLN A 58 9.79 -1.78 -0.60
C GLN A 58 8.51 -0.96 -0.47
N LYS A 59 7.42 -1.38 -1.12
CA LYS A 59 6.12 -0.70 -1.03
C LYS A 59 5.55 -0.71 0.39
N LEU A 60 5.64 -1.84 1.08
CA LEU A 60 5.14 -2.00 2.46
C LEU A 60 5.99 -1.25 3.48
N SER A 61 7.30 -1.16 3.23
CA SER A 61 8.26 -0.47 4.11
C SER A 61 8.09 1.05 4.14
N ILE A 62 7.32 1.63 3.21
CA ILE A 62 6.99 3.05 3.23
C ILE A 62 5.96 3.28 4.36
N PRO A 63 6.28 4.10 5.37
CA PRO A 63 5.34 4.42 6.43
C PRO A 63 4.17 5.23 5.86
N THR A 64 2.96 4.99 6.39
CA THR A 64 1.83 5.85 6.05
C THR A 64 2.08 7.24 6.64
N PRO A 65 1.84 8.34 5.88
CA PRO A 65 1.98 9.70 6.41
C PRO A 65 1.25 9.86 7.75
N ASN A 66 1.89 10.51 8.72
CA ASN A 66 1.26 10.78 10.01
C ASN A 66 0.12 11.79 9.85
N VAL A 67 -0.87 11.68 10.73
CA VAL A 67 -1.94 12.66 10.87
C VAL A 67 -1.31 13.96 11.38
N SER A 68 -1.54 15.06 10.64
CA SER A 68 -1.12 16.39 11.08
C SER A 68 -2.08 16.89 12.15
N ILE A 69 -1.58 17.16 13.35
CA ILE A 69 -2.36 17.70 14.48
C ILE A 69 -1.77 19.02 15.00
N ASN A 70 -0.84 19.63 14.24
CA ASN A 70 -0.10 20.81 14.70
C ASN A 70 -1.00 22.04 14.89
N PHE A 71 -2.15 22.07 14.21
CA PHE A 71 -3.12 23.17 14.27
C PHE A 71 -3.84 23.29 15.62
N ILE A 72 -3.78 22.26 16.48
CA ILE A 72 -4.40 22.28 17.82
C ILE A 72 -3.70 23.28 18.75
N HIS A 73 -2.42 23.59 18.48
CA HIS A 73 -1.61 24.49 19.30
C HIS A 73 -1.64 25.93 18.80
N ASP A 74 -2.44 26.22 17.78
CA ASP A 74 -2.58 27.57 17.23
C ASP A 74 -3.59 28.37 18.06
N GLU A 75 -3.20 29.55 18.53
CA GLU A 75 -4.03 30.41 19.38
C GLU A 75 -5.25 30.96 18.61
N ASP A 76 -5.18 30.96 17.28
CA ASP A 76 -6.24 31.46 16.39
C ASP A 76 -7.28 30.37 16.04
N ILE A 77 -7.15 29.15 16.56
CA ILE A 77 -8.01 28.01 16.21
C ILE A 77 -8.79 27.54 17.44
N GLU A 78 -10.10 27.84 17.46
CA GLU A 78 -11.05 27.26 18.42
C GLU A 78 -11.65 25.98 17.84
N LEU A 79 -11.47 24.85 18.54
CA LEU A 79 -12.04 23.55 18.17
C LEU A 79 -13.38 23.35 18.86
N SER A 80 -14.35 22.82 18.12
CA SER A 80 -15.60 22.32 18.70
C SER A 80 -15.38 20.99 19.44
N GLU A 81 -16.31 20.64 20.36
CA GLU A 81 -16.26 19.37 21.10
C GLU A 81 -16.19 18.14 20.16
N ASP A 82 -16.89 18.20 19.02
CA ASP A 82 -16.88 17.15 18.01
C ASP A 82 -15.50 17.02 17.31
N GLU A 83 -14.83 18.14 17.05
CA GLU A 83 -13.50 18.16 16.42
C GLU A 83 -12.42 17.64 17.38
N GLU A 84 -12.51 17.97 18.66
CA GLU A 84 -11.63 17.39 19.68
C GLU A 84 -11.78 15.87 19.76
N GLN A 85 -13.01 15.38 19.64
CA GLN A 85 -13.29 13.94 19.66
C GLN A 85 -12.80 13.24 18.39
N ASP A 86 -12.96 13.87 17.22
CA ASP A 86 -12.43 13.37 15.95
C ASP A 86 -10.90 13.22 16.02
N ILE A 87 -10.19 14.22 16.55
CA ILE A 87 -8.73 14.18 16.72
C ILE A 87 -8.29 13.02 17.61
N LYS A 88 -8.99 12.76 18.72
CA LYS A 88 -8.67 11.65 19.64
C LYS A 88 -8.85 10.28 18.98
N ASN A 89 -9.72 10.20 17.97
CA ASN A 89 -10.01 8.98 17.23
C ASN A 89 -9.08 8.78 16.02
N GLU A 90 -8.20 9.75 15.72
CA GLU A 90 -7.26 9.66 14.62
C GLU A 90 -6.22 8.56 14.81
N ARG A 91 -5.66 8.12 13.69
CA ARG A 91 -4.70 7.00 13.67
C ARG A 91 -3.35 7.41 14.27
N HIS A 92 -2.94 6.69 15.32
CA HIS A 92 -1.60 6.80 15.92
C HIS A 92 -0.59 5.73 15.49
N GLN A 93 -1.05 4.66 14.83
CA GLN A 93 -0.22 3.53 14.39
C GLN A 93 -0.19 3.42 12.88
N ASP A 94 0.79 2.74 12.29
CA ASP A 94 0.82 2.57 10.84
C ASP A 94 -0.35 1.70 10.34
N LEU A 95 -0.73 1.86 9.06
CA LEU A 95 -1.73 1.00 8.44
C LEU A 95 -1.21 -0.43 8.28
N ASP A 96 -2.11 -1.39 8.44
CA ASP A 96 -1.80 -2.79 8.15
C ASP A 96 -1.40 -3.00 6.67
N ASP A 97 -0.54 -3.98 6.45
CA ASP A 97 0.04 -4.28 5.13
C ASP A 97 -1.06 -4.56 4.09
N GLU A 98 -2.15 -5.23 4.48
CA GLU A 98 -3.26 -5.51 3.56
C GLU A 98 -3.93 -4.21 3.08
N ILE A 99 -4.13 -3.25 3.98
CA ILE A 99 -4.75 -1.96 3.66
C ILE A 99 -3.81 -1.13 2.79
N LYS A 100 -2.51 -1.10 3.10
CA LYS A 100 -1.51 -0.42 2.28
C LYS A 100 -1.51 -0.95 0.84
N LEU A 101 -1.59 -2.27 0.67
CA LEU A 101 -1.64 -2.88 -0.66
C LEU A 101 -2.90 -2.51 -1.43
N LYS A 102 -4.06 -2.49 -0.76
CA LYS A 102 -5.32 -2.03 -1.37
C LYS A 102 -5.19 -0.58 -1.87
N VAL A 103 -4.69 0.33 -1.04
CA VAL A 103 -4.50 1.74 -1.43
C VAL A 103 -3.55 1.88 -2.62
N ILE A 104 -2.44 1.13 -2.63
CA ILE A 104 -1.47 1.17 -3.73
C ILE A 104 -2.08 0.62 -5.03
N ASN A 105 -2.84 -0.46 -4.97
CA ASN A 105 -3.49 -1.05 -6.14
C ASN A 105 -4.57 -0.11 -6.71
N ASN A 106 -5.38 0.49 -5.85
CA ASN A 106 -6.40 1.45 -6.28
C ASN A 106 -5.76 2.65 -6.99
N LYS A 107 -4.70 3.24 -6.42
CA LYS A 107 -3.96 4.34 -7.08
C LYS A 107 -3.43 3.94 -8.45
N LYS A 108 -2.94 2.71 -8.58
CA LYS A 108 -2.44 2.19 -9.86
C LYS A 108 -3.58 2.05 -10.87
N GLU A 109 -4.72 1.50 -10.47
CA GLU A 109 -5.88 1.33 -11.35
C GLU A 109 -6.45 2.69 -11.81
N LEU A 110 -6.61 3.64 -10.89
CA LEU A 110 -7.05 5.00 -11.22
C LEU A 110 -6.09 5.67 -12.22
N ALA A 111 -4.78 5.56 -11.99
CA ALA A 111 -3.78 6.09 -12.92
C ALA A 111 -3.81 5.39 -14.30
N GLN A 112 -4.06 4.08 -14.33
CA GLN A 112 -4.21 3.33 -15.59
C GLN A 112 -5.45 3.77 -16.38
N LEU A 113 -6.51 4.15 -15.68
CA LEU A 113 -7.74 4.66 -16.28
C LEU A 113 -7.68 6.16 -16.61
N ALA A 114 -6.53 6.81 -16.38
CA ALA A 114 -6.36 8.26 -16.50
C ALA A 114 -7.40 9.06 -15.69
N ILE A 115 -7.89 8.47 -14.58
CA ILE A 115 -8.83 9.12 -13.67
C ILE A 115 -8.01 10.00 -12.72
N GLU A 116 -8.27 11.29 -12.78
CA GLU A 116 -7.69 12.25 -11.84
C GLU A 116 -8.22 11.95 -10.43
N PHE A 117 -7.31 11.92 -9.46
CA PHE A 117 -7.66 11.76 -8.06
C PHE A 117 -6.90 12.77 -7.21
N SER A 118 -7.60 13.37 -6.26
CA SER A 118 -7.00 14.24 -5.26
C SER A 118 -6.63 13.42 -4.03
N ILE A 119 -5.49 13.74 -3.43
CA ILE A 119 -5.07 13.17 -2.15
C ILE A 119 -5.38 14.23 -1.09
N PHE A 120 -6.29 13.89 -0.19
CA PHE A 120 -6.59 14.69 0.98
C PHE A 120 -5.75 14.21 2.17
N GLU A 121 -5.65 15.07 3.18
CA GLU A 121 -5.05 14.67 4.44
C GLU A 121 -5.79 13.44 5.00
N PRO A 122 -5.06 12.45 5.56
CA PRO A 122 -5.65 11.20 6.03
C PRO A 122 -6.31 11.40 7.41
N THR A 123 -7.18 12.41 7.52
CA THR A 123 -7.91 12.78 8.73
C THR A 123 -9.41 12.78 8.46
N THR A 124 -10.22 12.65 9.51
CA THR A 124 -11.68 12.72 9.46
C THR A 124 -12.12 14.07 8.90
N THR A 125 -11.45 15.16 9.30
CA THR A 125 -11.65 16.49 8.74
C THR A 125 -11.27 16.56 7.27
N GLY A 126 -10.15 15.95 6.86
CA GLY A 126 -9.73 15.85 5.47
C GLY A 126 -10.75 15.08 4.61
N LEU A 127 -11.35 14.02 5.16
CA LEU A 127 -12.41 13.26 4.52
C LEU A 127 -13.71 14.08 4.39
N LYS A 128 -14.14 14.75 5.48
CA LYS A 128 -15.28 15.67 5.45
C LYS A 128 -15.07 16.71 4.35
N LYS A 129 -13.90 17.35 4.32
CA LYS A 129 -13.53 18.32 3.28
C LYS A 129 -13.60 17.71 1.88
N ALA A 130 -13.09 16.49 1.68
CA ALA A 130 -13.16 15.80 0.40
C ALA A 130 -14.60 15.65 -0.12
N PHE A 131 -15.54 15.26 0.77
CA PHE A 131 -16.97 15.17 0.44
C PHE A 131 -17.57 16.53 0.09
N TRP A 132 -17.21 17.59 0.80
CA TRP A 132 -17.71 18.94 0.54
C TRP A 132 -17.11 19.57 -0.72
N THR A 133 -15.86 19.25 -1.05
CA THR A 133 -15.18 19.68 -2.30
C THR A 133 -15.59 18.88 -3.52
N LEU A 134 -16.67 18.12 -3.42
CA LEU A 134 -17.26 17.33 -4.49
C LEU A 134 -18.46 18.01 -5.19
N PRO A 135 -18.50 19.35 -5.44
CA PRO A 135 -19.58 19.90 -6.24
C PRO A 135 -19.32 19.60 -7.72
N LEU A 136 -20.28 18.93 -8.36
CA LEU A 136 -20.46 18.81 -9.82
C LEU A 136 -19.56 17.81 -10.61
N LEU A 137 -19.35 16.59 -10.09
CA LEU A 137 -18.91 15.43 -10.92
C LEU A 137 -19.89 14.25 -10.79
N LEU A 138 -21.16 14.57 -10.58
CA LEU A 138 -22.25 13.65 -10.23
C LEU A 138 -22.79 12.79 -11.38
N GLU A 139 -22.11 12.73 -12.53
CA GLU A 139 -22.36 11.66 -13.52
C GLU A 139 -21.33 10.52 -13.46
N HIS A 140 -20.17 10.70 -12.81
CA HIS A 140 -19.14 9.64 -12.71
C HIS A 140 -18.88 9.14 -11.29
N THR A 141 -19.33 9.85 -10.26
CA THR A 141 -19.10 9.50 -8.84
C THR A 141 -20.04 8.44 -8.27
N LEU A 142 -21.04 7.97 -9.03
CA LEU A 142 -21.86 6.83 -8.64
C LEU A 142 -21.07 5.50 -8.60
N ASN A 143 -19.88 5.45 -9.21
CA ASN A 143 -19.01 4.26 -9.13
C ASN A 143 -18.18 4.17 -7.84
N LEU A 144 -18.04 5.26 -7.07
CA LEU A 144 -17.36 5.21 -5.77
C LEU A 144 -18.28 4.76 -4.63
N GLN A 145 -19.60 4.96 -4.75
CA GLN A 145 -20.56 4.32 -3.84
C GLN A 145 -20.49 2.79 -3.95
N ASN A 146 -20.23 2.23 -5.14
CA ASN A 146 -19.94 0.80 -5.25
C ASN A 146 -18.64 0.39 -4.52
N PHE A 147 -17.64 1.27 -4.44
CA PHE A 147 -16.36 0.95 -3.79
C PHE A 147 -16.45 0.98 -2.24
N ILE A 148 -17.26 1.87 -1.67
CA ILE A 148 -17.53 1.94 -0.23
C ILE A 148 -18.61 0.92 0.18
N PHE A 149 -19.61 0.65 -0.66
CA PHE A 149 -20.70 -0.31 -0.39
C PHE A 149 -20.26 -1.78 -0.49
N MET A 150 -19.28 -2.12 -1.34
CA MET A 150 -18.72 -3.48 -1.42
C MET A 150 -18.02 -3.95 -0.14
N ASN A 151 -17.58 -3.02 0.73
CA ASN A 151 -16.91 -3.35 1.97
C ASN A 151 -17.89 -3.63 3.13
N ASN A 152 -19.12 -3.11 3.06
CA ASN A 152 -20.15 -3.31 4.09
C ASN A 152 -21.00 -4.57 3.87
N ARG A 153 -21.21 -5.06 2.64
CA ARG A 153 -21.94 -6.33 2.40
C ARG A 153 -21.18 -7.60 2.79
N ASN A 154 -19.85 -7.58 2.79
CA ASN A 154 -19.05 -8.76 3.19
C ASN A 154 -19.01 -8.98 4.71
N LYS A 155 -19.35 -7.98 5.53
CA LYS A 155 -19.52 -8.16 6.98
C LYS A 155 -20.89 -8.72 7.36
N GLU A 156 -21.92 -8.49 6.55
CA GLU A 156 -23.26 -9.04 6.80
C GLU A 156 -23.42 -10.48 6.28
N LEU A 157 -22.71 -10.86 5.20
CA LEU A 157 -22.76 -12.23 4.67
C LEU A 157 -21.88 -13.25 5.43
N MET A 158 -20.97 -12.81 6.29
CA MET A 158 -20.17 -13.67 7.18
C MET A 158 -20.82 -13.90 8.56
N ASN A 159 -21.98 -13.31 8.83
CA ASN A 159 -22.79 -13.56 10.03
C ASN A 159 -24.06 -14.38 9.72
N MET A 160 -24.18 -14.97 8.52
CA MET A 160 -25.31 -15.82 8.12
C MET A 160 -24.88 -17.11 7.38
N VAL A 161 -23.65 -17.59 7.59
CA VAL A 161 -23.19 -18.97 7.31
C VAL A 161 -22.17 -19.36 8.38
#